data_AF-A0A564YCN0-F1
#
_entry.id   AF-A0A564YCN0-F1
#
_cell.length_a   1.000
_cell.length_b   1.000
_cell.length_c   1.000
_cell.angle_alpha   90.00
_cell.angle_beta   90.00
_cell.angle_gamma   90.00
#
_symmetry.space_group_name_H-M   'P 1'
#
loop_
_entity.id
_entity.type
_entity.pdbx_description
1 polymer ?
#
loop_
_entity_poly.entity_id
_entity_poly.type
_entity_poly.pdbx_seq_one_letter_code
_entity_poly.pdbx_strand_id
1 'polypeptide(L)'
;MSNEQPDKKDPKDMVSETKALLMSFQSGENQTTSVYDLMTGIIKYITEHQPSQAFDQFEEISRFVKLEMGMGNILGAVPTKEPKPSEVEFAEKERALYSHPDHVWNKAPLVETNLPESYSGNFEEDSEETLVLGNVNQEFSLIEQSGIGLGREELTRIWLALRHLRKVLGDSVTKLRFWGKVFGIKANYYIIESEFLPGTEPNKNIPGPWDNWRYPKPDPKMPDPESFINAVRYGRVRDVPNSLLRDFPRIPYEPPTRYPRESRGIGLNKWDYYVSSSLGEGTWVRLPSVRPEHIVTARDFVYMFTGDLNRNLHDFAFPGLEVHYLRAQIARISSGTHISPSGVFEIDEELVEEGEQPENLKVAEEYEPMEFGDLLEPINWVHHKPYIFSNGLISWMSRRQAAEAIKEMIARGEEEPSEIPQETQILTDKETNEEYEDEEHEEEDMEPEEQGVDLLATIHEEDPVTVGTSLAIPAWSFRSSTILLPVNCAIAIANSTRWPGAYALARDKVFTNIYMGWGNKYFIIDHKLPGPPEVLEEFDEKLANLVEISDPTEQDIEEARLRRQIREDAISDESPSEILEETE
;
A
#
# COMPACT_ATOMS: atom_id res chain seq x y z
N MET A 1 -23.38 -17.92 48.61
CA MET A 1 -22.31 -17.74 49.61
C MET A 1 -21.22 -18.74 49.31
N SER A 2 -20.19 -18.31 48.60
CA SER A 2 -18.90 -18.99 48.50
C SER A 2 -17.85 -17.89 48.58
N ASN A 3 -17.39 -17.64 49.80
CA ASN A 3 -16.26 -16.77 50.09
C ASN A 3 -15.01 -17.50 49.58
N GLU A 4 -14.53 -17.16 48.39
CA GLU A 4 -13.15 -17.48 48.00
C GLU A 4 -12.22 -16.62 48.85
N GLN A 5 -11.55 -17.25 49.82
CA GLN A 5 -10.39 -16.67 50.47
C GLN A 5 -9.25 -16.60 49.44
N PRO A 6 -8.48 -15.51 49.37
CA PRO A 6 -7.33 -15.46 48.49
C PRO A 6 -6.32 -16.54 48.90
N ASP A 7 -5.91 -17.36 47.93
CA ASP A 7 -4.86 -18.37 48.07
C ASP A 7 -3.65 -17.73 48.76
N LYS A 8 -3.31 -18.23 49.95
CA LYS A 8 -2.10 -17.82 50.66
C LYS A 8 -0.92 -18.39 49.88
N LYS A 9 -0.37 -17.59 48.95
CA LYS A 9 0.91 -17.88 48.29
C LYS A 9 1.93 -18.34 49.33
N ASP A 10 2.65 -19.41 49.03
CA ASP A 10 3.66 -19.94 49.92
C ASP A 10 4.68 -18.84 50.28
N PRO A 11 5.04 -18.66 51.56
CA PRO A 11 5.85 -17.54 52.00
C PRO A 11 7.26 -17.53 51.38
N LYS A 12 7.74 -18.68 50.89
CA LYS A 12 9.02 -18.78 50.17
C LYS A 12 8.95 -18.16 48.77
N ASP A 13 7.85 -18.38 48.07
CA ASP A 13 7.65 -17.87 46.71
C ASP A 13 7.47 -16.35 46.72
N MET A 14 6.78 -15.82 47.73
CA MET A 14 6.68 -14.37 47.94
C MET A 14 8.04 -13.72 48.19
N VAL A 15 8.94 -14.37 48.94
CA VAL A 15 10.29 -13.83 49.20
C VAL A 15 11.13 -13.82 47.92
N SER A 16 11.04 -14.87 47.09
CA SER A 16 11.74 -14.88 45.79
C SER A 16 11.18 -13.86 44.82
N GLU A 17 9.85 -13.71 44.72
CA GLU A 17 9.21 -12.69 43.88
C GLU A 17 9.61 -11.28 44.33
N THR A 18 9.61 -11.01 45.65
CA THR A 18 9.99 -9.70 46.19
C THR A 18 11.48 -9.40 45.96
N LYS A 19 12.35 -10.41 46.10
CA LYS A 19 13.78 -10.25 45.80
C LYS A 19 14.01 -9.97 44.32
N ALA A 20 13.34 -10.69 43.42
CA ALA A 20 13.41 -10.46 41.99
C ALA A 20 12.92 -9.05 41.61
N LEU A 21 11.85 -8.58 42.25
CA LEU A 21 11.34 -7.22 42.08
C LEU A 21 12.36 -6.16 42.50
N LEU A 22 12.98 -6.31 43.68
CA LEU A 22 13.97 -5.35 44.18
C LEU A 22 15.29 -5.35 43.38
N MET A 23 15.62 -6.48 42.75
CA MET A 23 16.78 -6.64 41.87
C MET A 23 16.50 -6.20 40.42
N SER A 24 15.25 -5.95 40.06
CA SER A 24 14.93 -5.42 38.73
C SER A 24 15.53 -4.02 38.57
N PHE A 25 16.23 -3.81 37.45
CA PHE A 25 16.76 -2.50 37.10
C PHE A 25 15.60 -1.58 36.74
N GLN A 26 15.59 -0.36 37.28
CA GLN A 26 14.64 0.65 36.83
C GLN A 26 15.04 1.09 35.42
N SER A 27 14.10 1.06 34.49
CA SER A 27 14.28 1.46 33.10
C SER A 27 14.57 2.97 33.01
N GLY A 28 15.84 3.34 33.16
CA GLY A 28 16.35 4.68 32.96
C GLY A 28 17.81 4.60 32.51
N GLU A 29 18.14 5.30 31.43
CA GLU A 29 19.34 5.11 30.59
C GLU A 29 20.72 5.24 31.27
N ASN A 30 20.84 5.38 32.59
CA ASN A 30 22.14 5.42 33.29
C ASN A 30 22.13 4.80 34.71
N GLN A 31 21.17 3.93 35.03
CA GLN A 31 21.12 3.31 36.37
C GLN A 31 21.66 1.88 36.35
N THR A 32 22.91 1.69 36.76
CA THR A 32 23.57 0.38 36.88
C THR A 32 23.31 -0.32 38.21
N THR A 33 22.45 0.23 39.07
CA THR A 33 22.24 -0.24 40.45
C THR A 33 20.77 -0.50 40.72
N SER A 34 20.47 -1.64 41.35
CA SER A 34 19.10 -1.99 41.76
C SER A 34 18.71 -1.38 43.11
N VAL A 35 17.41 -1.38 43.44
CA VAL A 35 16.91 -0.97 44.77
C VAL A 35 17.47 -1.89 45.85
N TYR A 36 17.69 -3.17 45.52
CA TYR A 36 18.35 -4.13 46.38
C TYR A 36 19.79 -3.71 46.73
N ASP A 37 20.55 -3.21 45.75
CA ASP A 37 21.93 -2.75 45.96
C ASP A 37 21.98 -1.51 46.85
N LEU A 38 21.04 -0.58 46.67
CA LEU A 38 20.92 0.60 47.54
C LEU A 38 20.62 0.21 49.00
N MET A 39 19.63 -0.67 49.21
CA MET A 39 19.24 -1.09 50.56
C MET A 39 20.35 -1.89 51.24
N THR A 40 21.06 -2.75 50.51
CA THR A 40 22.22 -3.47 51.05
C THR A 40 23.37 -2.52 51.40
N GLY A 41 23.61 -1.48 50.59
CA GLY A 41 24.58 -0.43 50.91
C GLY A 41 24.24 0.34 52.19
N ILE A 42 22.97 0.72 52.37
CA ILE A 42 22.50 1.39 53.60
C ILE A 42 22.66 0.49 54.83
N ILE A 43 22.26 -0.78 54.72
CA ILE A 43 22.39 -1.75 55.82
C ILE A 43 23.87 -1.95 56.18
N LYS A 44 24.75 -2.07 55.18
CA LYS A 44 26.20 -2.18 55.38
C LYS A 44 26.74 -0.96 56.13
N TYR A 45 26.38 0.25 55.70
CA TYR A 45 26.81 1.50 56.34
C TYR A 45 26.40 1.58 57.82
N ILE A 46 25.13 1.27 58.12
CA ILE A 46 24.60 1.27 59.50
C ILE A 46 25.31 0.23 60.37
N THR A 47 25.60 -0.95 59.81
CA THR A 47 26.27 -2.05 60.53
C THR A 47 27.72 -1.69 60.87
N GLU A 48 28.43 -1.03 59.97
CA GLU A 48 29.85 -0.67 60.12
C GLU A 48 30.06 0.52 61.07
N HIS A 49 29.22 1.56 60.98
CA HIS A 49 29.45 2.84 61.67
C HIS A 49 28.63 2.99 62.97
N GLN A 50 27.63 2.14 63.20
CA GLN A 50 26.74 2.16 64.37
C GLN A 50 26.34 3.57 64.86
N PRO A 51 25.68 4.39 64.00
CA PRO A 51 25.29 5.74 64.39
C PRO A 51 24.29 5.73 65.55
N SER A 52 24.47 6.64 66.51
CA SER A 52 23.68 6.71 67.75
C SER A 52 22.19 6.96 67.51
N GLN A 53 21.82 7.58 66.38
CA GLN A 53 20.44 7.84 65.96
C GLN A 53 20.24 7.45 64.49
N ALA A 54 20.50 6.18 64.17
CA ALA A 54 20.38 5.64 62.81
C ALA A 54 19.02 5.86 62.14
N PHE A 55 17.94 5.86 62.93
CA PHE A 55 16.58 6.05 62.41
C PHE A 55 16.33 7.49 61.98
N ASP A 56 16.71 8.47 62.81
CA ASP A 56 16.52 9.90 62.51
C ASP A 56 17.42 10.34 61.34
N GLN A 57 18.59 9.71 61.19
CA GLN A 57 19.57 10.02 60.14
C GLN A 57 19.40 9.15 58.88
N PHE A 58 18.35 8.32 58.79
CA PHE A 58 18.21 7.35 57.71
C PHE A 58 18.20 7.98 56.31
N GLU A 59 17.58 9.16 56.17
CA GLU A 59 17.54 9.90 54.91
C GLU A 59 18.92 10.45 54.52
N GLU A 60 19.69 10.94 55.50
CA GLU A 60 21.06 11.41 55.28
C GLU A 60 22.00 10.26 54.88
N ILE A 61 21.86 9.11 55.53
CA ILE A 61 22.60 7.88 55.21
C ILE A 61 22.22 7.39 53.80
N SER A 62 20.93 7.38 53.45
CA SER A 62 20.48 7.02 52.10
C SER A 62 21.08 7.95 51.04
N ARG A 63 21.12 9.26 51.32
CA ARG A 63 21.73 10.24 50.41
C ARG A 63 23.23 10.02 50.26
N PHE A 64 23.93 9.74 51.35
CA PHE A 64 25.36 9.46 51.34
C PHE A 64 25.69 8.19 50.54
N VAL A 65 24.95 7.11 50.73
CA VAL A 65 25.16 5.86 49.98
C VAL A 65 24.88 6.07 48.48
N LYS A 66 23.85 6.85 48.11
CA LYS A 66 23.61 7.23 46.71
C LYS A 66 24.79 8.03 46.11
N LEU A 67 25.40 8.92 46.90
CA LEU A 67 26.59 9.68 46.49
C LEU A 67 27.80 8.76 46.26
N GLU A 68 28.06 7.81 47.18
CA GLU A 68 29.15 6.83 47.03
C GLU A 68 28.94 5.89 45.84
N MET A 69 27.69 5.54 45.54
CA MET A 69 27.31 4.75 44.35
C MET A 69 27.42 5.55 43.03
N GLY A 70 27.92 6.79 43.05
CA GLY A 70 28.14 7.61 41.86
C GLY A 70 26.89 8.34 41.36
N MET A 71 25.78 8.36 42.12
CA MET A 71 24.55 9.09 41.76
C MET A 71 24.62 10.59 42.14
N GLY A 72 25.83 11.13 42.28
CA GLY A 72 26.11 12.34 43.07
C GLY A 72 25.83 13.71 42.44
N ASN A 73 25.19 13.79 41.27
CA ASN A 73 24.87 15.07 40.61
C ASN A 73 23.36 15.30 40.51
N ILE A 74 22.67 15.45 41.66
CA ILE A 74 21.24 15.80 41.73
C ILE A 74 21.05 17.07 42.58
N LEU A 75 21.78 18.14 42.26
CA LEU A 75 21.44 19.52 42.68
C LEU A 75 20.70 20.29 41.57
N GLY A 76 20.60 19.72 40.38
CA GLY A 76 19.54 20.01 39.44
C GLY A 76 18.65 18.78 39.39
N ALA A 77 17.37 18.92 39.67
CA ALA A 77 16.39 17.96 39.16
C ALA A 77 16.53 17.99 37.64
N VAL A 78 17.34 17.11 37.07
CA VAL A 78 17.14 16.69 35.69
C VAL A 78 15.79 16.00 35.78
N PRO A 79 14.70 16.60 35.24
CA PRO A 79 13.47 15.86 35.15
C PRO A 79 13.86 14.59 34.40
N THR A 80 13.58 13.42 34.97
CA THR A 80 13.36 12.23 34.15
C THR A 80 12.57 12.74 32.96
N LYS A 81 13.16 12.76 31.75
CA LYS A 81 12.39 13.06 30.54
C LYS A 81 11.35 11.97 30.53
N GLU A 82 10.16 12.28 31.04
CA GLU A 82 9.03 11.38 30.92
C GLU A 82 8.94 11.07 29.42
N PRO A 83 8.83 9.79 29.03
CA PRO A 83 8.66 9.46 27.63
C PRO A 83 7.49 10.30 27.13
N LYS A 84 7.74 11.13 26.12
CA LYS A 84 6.68 11.98 25.59
C LYS A 84 5.56 11.05 25.14
N PRO A 85 4.33 11.23 25.64
CA PRO A 85 3.22 10.40 25.18
C PRO A 85 3.01 10.66 23.68
N SER A 86 2.56 9.65 22.96
CA SER A 86 2.31 9.70 21.51
C SER A 86 1.43 10.89 21.11
N GLU A 87 0.51 11.29 21.98
CA GLU A 87 -0.41 12.40 21.83
C GLU A 87 0.31 13.76 21.82
N VAL A 88 1.37 13.91 22.62
CA VAL A 88 2.20 15.13 22.64
C VAL A 88 3.07 15.19 21.39
N GLU A 89 3.63 14.05 20.96
CA GLU A 89 4.38 14.00 19.69
C GLU A 89 3.47 14.34 18.49
N PHE A 90 2.25 13.82 18.49
CA PHE A 90 1.24 14.16 17.49
C PHE A 90 0.91 15.66 17.51
N ALA A 91 0.66 16.23 18.69
CA ALA A 91 0.36 17.65 18.83
C ALA A 91 1.54 18.56 18.43
N GLU A 92 2.79 18.16 18.70
CA GLU A 92 3.99 18.86 18.26
C GLU A 92 4.10 18.86 16.73
N LYS A 93 3.83 17.72 16.08
CA LYS A 93 3.80 17.60 14.61
C LYS A 93 2.68 18.44 13.98
N GLU A 94 1.49 18.46 14.58
CA GLU A 94 0.39 19.33 14.10
C GLU A 94 0.70 20.81 14.32
N ARG A 95 1.33 21.17 15.44
CA ARG A 95 1.71 22.56 15.73
C ARG A 95 2.71 23.11 14.69
N ALA A 96 3.60 22.26 14.18
CA ALA A 96 4.55 22.64 13.13
C ALA A 96 3.82 23.17 11.87
N LEU A 97 2.65 22.64 11.53
CA LEU A 97 1.88 23.06 10.35
C LEU A 97 1.50 24.54 10.36
N TYR A 98 1.21 25.08 11.55
CA TYR A 98 0.81 26.47 11.73
C TYR A 98 1.98 27.44 11.70
N SER A 99 3.21 26.92 11.75
CA SER A 99 4.40 27.75 11.68
C SER A 99 4.75 28.01 10.22
N HIS A 100 4.64 29.26 9.78
CA HIS A 100 5.12 29.64 8.46
C HIS A 100 6.63 29.34 8.36
N PRO A 101 7.11 28.58 7.35
CA PRO A 101 8.51 28.15 7.25
C PRO A 101 9.51 29.31 7.32
N ASP A 102 9.15 30.43 6.69
CA ASP A 102 10.01 31.62 6.60
C ASP A 102 9.80 32.62 7.75
N HIS A 103 8.84 32.38 8.64
CA HIS A 103 8.54 33.27 9.76
C HIS A 103 9.20 32.80 11.06
N VAL A 104 9.94 33.70 11.70
CA VAL A 104 10.56 33.42 13.00
C VAL A 104 9.57 33.76 14.12
N TRP A 105 8.80 32.75 14.55
CA TRP A 105 7.70 32.87 15.53
C TRP A 105 8.10 33.35 16.94
N ASN A 106 9.40 33.44 17.24
CA ASN A 106 9.94 33.84 18.55
C ASN A 106 10.67 35.19 18.56
N LYS A 107 10.56 36.01 17.51
CA LYS A 107 11.05 37.40 17.56
C LYS A 107 10.01 38.29 18.24
N ALA A 108 10.45 39.08 19.22
CA ALA A 108 9.58 40.05 19.88
C ALA A 108 9.12 41.13 18.86
N PRO A 109 7.81 41.35 18.67
CA PRO A 109 7.26 42.15 17.57
C PRO A 109 7.60 43.65 17.63
N LEU A 110 8.24 44.12 18.70
CA LEU A 110 8.46 45.54 19.00
C LEU A 110 9.94 45.95 19.04
N VAL A 111 10.88 45.04 18.73
CA VAL A 111 12.33 45.30 18.88
C VAL A 111 12.97 45.87 17.61
N GLU A 112 12.36 45.67 16.43
CA GLU A 112 12.81 46.24 15.17
C GLU A 112 11.74 47.20 14.62
N THR A 113 12.12 48.43 14.29
CA THR A 113 11.22 49.52 13.84
C THR A 113 10.56 49.26 12.49
N ASN A 114 10.98 48.23 11.78
CA ASN A 114 10.34 47.77 10.57
C ASN A 114 9.66 46.44 10.91
N LEU A 115 8.35 46.37 10.72
CA LEU A 115 7.65 45.09 10.69
C LEU A 115 8.43 44.17 9.72
N PRO A 116 8.78 42.94 10.12
CA PRO A 116 9.45 42.04 9.18
C PRO A 116 8.56 41.86 7.95
N GLU A 117 9.13 41.80 6.74
CA GLU A 117 8.39 41.64 5.46
C GLU A 117 7.35 40.51 5.50
N SER A 118 7.55 39.51 6.36
CA SER A 118 6.56 38.46 6.66
C SER A 118 5.19 38.95 7.18
N TYR A 119 5.10 40.16 7.75
CA TYR A 119 3.86 40.77 8.28
C TYR A 119 3.18 41.74 7.31
N SER A 120 3.87 42.17 6.23
CA SER A 120 3.21 42.89 5.13
C SER A 120 2.31 41.97 4.29
N GLY A 121 2.28 40.67 4.60
CA GLY A 121 1.71 39.65 3.76
C GLY A 121 2.56 39.53 2.51
N ASN A 122 3.24 38.39 2.33
CA ASN A 122 3.58 37.96 0.99
C ASN A 122 2.24 37.65 0.30
N PHE A 123 1.59 38.71 -0.20
CA PHE A 123 0.49 38.68 -1.16
C PHE A 123 1.05 38.67 -2.59
N GLU A 124 2.33 38.33 -2.77
CA GLU A 124 2.76 37.88 -4.08
C GLU A 124 1.90 36.66 -4.38
N GLU A 125 0.98 36.83 -5.34
CA GLU A 125 0.27 35.72 -5.96
C GLU A 125 1.37 34.83 -6.53
N ASP A 126 1.75 33.82 -5.75
CA ASP A 126 2.62 32.76 -6.22
C ASP A 126 1.76 31.99 -7.25
N SER A 127 1.78 32.51 -8.48
CA SER A 127 0.91 32.09 -9.57
C SER A 127 1.11 30.60 -9.84
N GLU A 128 2.33 30.12 -9.63
CA GLU A 128 2.73 28.72 -9.64
C GLU A 128 2.14 27.91 -8.48
N GLU A 129 2.02 28.47 -7.26
CA GLU A 129 1.30 27.82 -6.14
C GLU A 129 -0.17 27.62 -6.49
N THR A 130 -0.79 28.68 -7.02
CA THR A 130 -2.22 28.73 -7.35
C THR A 130 -2.58 27.79 -8.50
N LEU A 131 -1.72 27.65 -9.52
CA LEU A 131 -1.92 26.76 -10.66
C LEU A 131 -2.00 25.28 -10.24
N VAL A 132 -1.14 24.83 -9.32
CA VAL A 132 -1.08 23.41 -8.93
C VAL A 132 -2.12 23.04 -7.88
N LEU A 133 -2.37 23.92 -6.91
CA LEU A 133 -3.33 23.64 -5.84
C LEU A 133 -4.78 23.94 -6.27
N GLY A 134 -4.98 24.78 -7.28
CA GLY A 134 -6.30 25.27 -7.66
C GLY A 134 -6.97 26.06 -6.54
N ASN A 135 -8.29 26.22 -6.63
CA ASN A 135 -9.07 26.95 -5.63
C ASN A 135 -9.58 26.03 -4.51
N VAL A 136 -8.65 25.49 -3.72
CA VAL A 136 -8.96 24.57 -2.61
C VAL A 136 -9.99 25.15 -1.63
N ASN A 137 -9.99 26.48 -1.42
CA ASN A 137 -10.93 27.14 -0.51
C ASN A 137 -12.38 27.03 -0.99
N GLN A 138 -12.64 27.13 -2.30
CA GLN A 138 -13.98 26.94 -2.84
C GLN A 138 -14.44 25.49 -2.70
N GLU A 139 -13.58 24.53 -3.00
CA GLU A 139 -13.86 23.10 -2.83
C GLU A 139 -14.15 22.75 -1.36
N PHE A 140 -13.31 23.23 -0.44
CA PHE A 140 -13.47 22.97 1.00
C PHE A 140 -14.72 23.65 1.56
N SER A 141 -15.09 24.82 1.02
CA SER A 141 -16.38 25.44 1.35
C SER A 141 -17.57 24.59 0.90
N LEU A 142 -17.48 23.91 -0.26
CA LEU A 142 -18.54 22.98 -0.69
C LEU A 142 -18.62 21.78 0.24
N ILE A 143 -17.48 21.18 0.59
CA ILE A 143 -17.38 20.05 1.50
C ILE A 143 -17.98 20.40 2.86
N GLU A 144 -17.60 21.54 3.44
CA GLU A 144 -18.13 22.00 4.73
C GLU A 144 -19.66 22.20 4.67
N GLN A 145 -20.15 22.93 3.67
CA GLN A 145 -21.58 23.26 3.54
C GLN A 145 -22.45 22.05 3.19
N SER A 146 -21.90 21.03 2.55
CA SER A 146 -22.61 19.79 2.22
C SER A 146 -22.89 18.90 3.45
N GLY A 147 -22.22 19.15 4.58
CA GLY A 147 -22.45 18.44 5.84
C GLY A 147 -21.99 16.99 5.84
N ILE A 148 -21.06 16.61 4.96
CA ILE A 148 -20.58 15.22 4.79
C ILE A 148 -19.60 14.74 5.87
N GLY A 149 -19.18 15.61 6.80
CA GLY A 149 -18.51 15.19 8.03
C GLY A 149 -17.09 15.72 8.27
N LEU A 150 -16.49 16.47 7.34
CA LEU A 150 -15.23 17.20 7.61
C LEU A 150 -15.52 18.58 8.17
N GLY A 151 -15.05 18.83 9.39
CA GLY A 151 -15.15 20.14 10.02
C GLY A 151 -14.17 21.14 9.41
N ARG A 152 -14.50 22.43 9.53
CA ARG A 152 -13.65 23.54 9.06
C ARG A 152 -12.23 23.48 9.62
N GLU A 153 -12.07 23.08 10.88
CA GLU A 153 -10.75 22.95 11.52
C GLU A 153 -9.89 21.88 10.84
N GLU A 154 -10.47 20.71 10.57
CA GLU A 154 -9.78 19.61 9.89
C GLU A 154 -9.45 19.97 8.44
N LEU A 155 -10.40 20.59 7.71
CA LEU A 155 -10.17 21.11 6.36
C LEU A 155 -9.04 22.15 6.33
N THR A 156 -8.97 23.04 7.32
CA THR A 156 -7.89 24.03 7.39
C THR A 156 -6.53 23.35 7.61
N ARG A 157 -6.47 22.30 8.44
CA ARG A 157 -5.23 21.52 8.63
C ARG A 157 -4.84 20.77 7.36
N ILE A 158 -5.81 20.17 6.66
CA ILE A 158 -5.58 19.51 5.37
C ILE A 158 -5.03 20.53 4.37
N TRP A 159 -5.61 21.73 4.30
CA TRP A 159 -5.15 22.80 3.42
C TRP A 159 -3.69 23.19 3.71
N LEU A 160 -3.33 23.37 4.98
CA LEU A 160 -1.94 23.66 5.37
C LEU A 160 -1.00 22.50 5.03
N ALA A 161 -1.40 21.26 5.31
CA ALA A 161 -0.62 20.07 4.98
C ALA A 161 -0.39 19.93 3.47
N LEU A 162 -1.40 20.29 2.68
CA LEU A 162 -1.38 20.30 1.22
C LEU A 162 -0.40 21.35 0.67
N ARG A 163 -0.34 22.54 1.26
CA ARG A 163 0.66 23.58 0.94
C ARG A 163 2.08 23.16 1.32
N HIS A 164 2.26 22.58 2.51
CA HIS A 164 3.56 22.03 2.93
C HIS A 164 4.03 20.92 1.99
N LEU A 165 3.12 20.02 1.60
CA LEU A 165 3.42 18.96 0.65
C LEU A 165 3.85 19.51 -0.72
N ARG A 166 3.18 20.55 -1.24
CA ARG A 166 3.61 21.26 -2.45
C ARG A 166 5.03 21.80 -2.32
N LYS A 167 5.38 22.42 -1.19
CA LYS A 167 6.75 22.94 -0.96
C LYS A 167 7.80 21.83 -0.98
N VAL A 168 7.49 20.66 -0.42
CA VAL A 168 8.40 19.49 -0.46
C VAL A 168 8.53 18.90 -1.86
N LEU A 169 7.43 18.90 -2.62
CA LEU A 169 7.36 18.36 -3.98
C LEU A 169 7.97 19.31 -5.04
N GLY A 170 7.99 20.62 -4.78
CA GLY A 170 8.54 21.62 -5.71
C GLY A 170 7.86 21.57 -7.08
N ASP A 171 8.68 21.62 -8.14
CA ASP A 171 8.22 21.69 -9.54
C ASP A 171 7.94 20.31 -10.16
N SER A 172 8.04 19.23 -9.38
CA SER A 172 7.80 17.87 -9.88
C SER A 172 6.32 17.54 -10.11
N VAL A 173 5.41 18.41 -9.65
CA VAL A 173 3.97 18.17 -9.63
C VAL A 173 3.23 19.29 -10.36
N THR A 174 2.32 18.91 -11.26
CA THR A 174 1.49 19.83 -12.06
C THR A 174 0.16 20.13 -11.39
N LYS A 175 -0.41 19.15 -10.67
CA LYS A 175 -1.68 19.30 -9.97
C LYS A 175 -1.68 18.52 -8.67
N LEU A 176 -2.25 19.06 -7.61
CA LEU A 176 -2.31 18.40 -6.31
C LEU A 176 -3.70 18.56 -5.70
N ARG A 177 -4.35 17.44 -5.39
CA ARG A 177 -5.75 17.39 -4.93
C ARG A 177 -5.90 16.50 -3.71
N PHE A 178 -6.74 16.93 -2.77
CA PHE A 178 -7.16 16.08 -1.67
C PHE A 178 -8.16 15.03 -2.17
N TRP A 179 -7.77 13.75 -2.15
CA TRP A 179 -8.61 12.65 -2.61
C TRP A 179 -9.68 12.27 -1.58
N GLY A 180 -9.29 12.22 -0.31
CA GLY A 180 -10.21 11.86 0.76
C GLY A 180 -9.56 11.24 1.99
N LYS A 181 -10.40 10.59 2.79
CA LYS A 181 -10.05 9.97 4.08
C LYS A 181 -10.58 8.54 4.16
N VAL A 182 -9.70 7.58 4.41
CA VAL A 182 -10.06 6.18 4.65
C VAL A 182 -9.98 5.90 6.14
N PHE A 183 -11.04 5.33 6.71
CA PHE A 183 -11.07 4.96 8.12
C PHE A 183 -10.36 3.65 8.38
N GLY A 184 -9.60 3.62 9.47
CA GLY A 184 -8.96 2.41 9.97
C GLY A 184 -9.24 2.19 11.45
N ILE A 185 -8.93 0.98 11.92
CA ILE A 185 -9.23 0.55 13.30
C ILE A 185 -8.38 1.30 14.32
N LYS A 186 -7.08 1.48 14.05
CA LYS A 186 -6.14 2.18 14.94
C LYS A 186 -5.87 3.61 14.51
N ALA A 187 -5.76 3.83 13.20
CA ALA A 187 -5.49 5.14 12.61
C ALA A 187 -6.22 5.27 11.27
N ASN A 188 -6.59 6.50 10.92
CA ASN A 188 -7.18 6.83 9.63
C ASN A 188 -6.08 7.23 8.65
N TYR A 189 -6.39 7.16 7.35
CA TYR A 189 -5.50 7.57 6.27
C TYR A 189 -6.05 8.80 5.56
N TYR A 190 -5.28 9.88 5.53
CA TYR A 190 -5.50 11.02 4.65
C TYR A 190 -4.76 10.78 3.35
N ILE A 191 -5.42 10.97 2.22
CA ILE A 191 -4.88 10.68 0.90
C ILE A 191 -4.90 11.94 0.05
N ILE A 192 -3.75 12.25 -0.53
CA ILE A 192 -3.57 13.32 -1.52
C ILE A 192 -3.13 12.65 -2.83
N GLU A 193 -3.74 13.05 -3.93
CA GLU A 193 -3.33 12.64 -5.27
C GLU A 193 -2.56 13.79 -5.94
N SER A 194 -1.57 13.43 -6.75
CA SER A 194 -0.78 14.38 -7.53
C SER A 194 -0.58 13.93 -8.97
N GLU A 195 -0.69 14.88 -9.88
CA GLU A 195 -0.31 14.73 -11.27
C GLU A 195 1.13 15.20 -11.46
N PHE A 196 1.87 14.51 -12.32
CA PHE A 196 3.26 14.80 -12.63
C PHE A 196 3.45 14.75 -14.14
N LEU A 197 4.54 15.37 -14.62
CA LEU A 197 4.86 15.30 -16.05
C LEU A 197 5.33 13.88 -16.41
N PRO A 198 4.81 13.27 -17.50
CA PRO A 198 5.24 11.96 -17.95
C PRO A 198 6.76 11.87 -18.09
N GLY A 199 7.34 10.75 -17.65
CA GLY A 199 8.80 10.51 -17.72
C GLY A 199 9.65 11.18 -16.63
N THR A 200 9.05 11.95 -15.71
CA THR A 200 9.77 12.43 -14.51
C THR A 200 9.97 11.30 -13.50
N GLU A 201 11.09 11.27 -12.77
CA GLU A 201 11.26 10.34 -11.65
C GLU A 201 10.40 10.76 -10.44
N PRO A 202 10.01 9.83 -9.55
CA PRO A 202 9.33 10.19 -8.32
C PRO A 202 10.22 11.07 -7.43
N ASN A 203 9.61 12.02 -6.74
CA ASN A 203 10.34 12.95 -5.88
C ASN A 203 11.03 12.20 -4.72
N LYS A 204 12.34 12.37 -4.58
CA LYS A 204 13.18 11.70 -3.57
C LYS A 204 13.01 12.24 -2.15
N ASN A 205 12.39 13.42 -2.00
CA ASN A 205 12.15 14.05 -0.69
C ASN A 205 11.05 13.33 0.10
N ILE A 206 10.14 12.63 -0.59
CA ILE A 206 9.08 11.86 0.04
C ILE A 206 9.43 10.37 -0.04
N PRO A 207 9.46 9.66 1.10
CA PRO A 207 9.79 8.25 1.09
C PRO A 207 8.69 7.45 0.37
N GLY A 208 9.11 6.59 -0.56
CA GLY A 208 8.31 5.52 -1.16
C GLY A 208 8.88 4.15 -0.77
N PRO A 209 8.69 3.67 0.48
CA PRO A 209 9.34 2.44 0.95
C PRO A 209 8.98 1.19 0.14
N TRP A 210 7.83 1.22 -0.55
CA TRP A 210 7.24 0.04 -1.17
C TRP A 210 7.37 -0.03 -2.70
N ASP A 211 8.00 0.93 -3.38
CA ASP A 211 8.15 0.87 -4.85
C ASP A 211 8.89 -0.39 -5.31
N ASN A 212 9.94 -0.72 -4.57
CA ASN A 212 10.77 -1.90 -4.80
C ASN A 212 10.38 -3.05 -3.86
N TRP A 213 9.25 -2.95 -3.15
CA TRP A 213 8.81 -4.04 -2.31
C TRP A 213 8.50 -5.26 -3.16
N ARG A 214 8.91 -6.41 -2.65
CA ARG A 214 8.68 -7.73 -3.21
C ARG A 214 8.25 -8.62 -2.06
N TYR A 215 7.44 -9.63 -2.38
CA TYR A 215 7.10 -10.62 -1.39
C TYR A 215 8.38 -11.30 -0.89
N PRO A 216 8.59 -11.46 0.44
CA PRO A 216 9.77 -12.14 0.93
C PRO A 216 9.74 -13.59 0.46
N LYS A 217 10.60 -13.92 -0.52
CA LYS A 217 10.81 -15.32 -0.89
C LYS A 217 11.45 -16.02 0.32
N PRO A 218 10.96 -17.18 0.75
CA PRO A 218 11.71 -17.99 1.70
C PRO A 218 13.08 -18.23 1.08
N ASP A 219 14.15 -17.89 1.81
CA ASP A 219 15.50 -18.20 1.34
C ASP A 219 15.53 -19.67 0.91
N PRO A 220 16.02 -20.01 -0.29
CA PRO A 220 16.28 -21.39 -0.66
C PRO A 220 17.44 -21.87 0.20
N LYS A 221 17.15 -22.18 1.47
CA LYS A 221 18.04 -22.97 2.31
C LYS A 221 18.10 -24.31 1.65
N MET A 222 19.22 -24.58 0.99
CA MET A 222 19.58 -25.88 0.45
C MET A 222 19.20 -26.92 1.52
N PRO A 223 18.19 -27.79 1.26
CA PRO A 223 17.75 -28.72 2.27
C PRO A 223 18.95 -29.58 2.66
N ASP A 224 19.19 -29.73 3.96
CA ASP A 224 20.11 -30.74 4.49
C ASP A 224 19.82 -32.07 3.76
N PRO A 225 20.81 -32.89 3.37
CA PRO A 225 20.58 -34.21 2.77
C PRO A 225 19.50 -35.05 3.47
N GLU A 226 19.35 -34.96 4.80
CA GLU A 226 18.24 -35.61 5.52
C GLU A 226 16.88 -34.92 5.30
N SER A 227 16.86 -33.60 5.15
CA SER A 227 15.66 -32.82 4.80
C SER A 227 15.22 -33.09 3.36
N PHE A 228 16.16 -33.30 2.42
CA PHE A 228 15.88 -33.71 1.04
C PHE A 228 15.22 -35.10 0.97
N ILE A 229 15.80 -36.09 1.66
CA ILE A 229 15.24 -37.46 1.69
C ILE A 229 13.85 -37.46 2.33
N ASN A 230 13.64 -36.68 3.39
CA ASN A 230 12.30 -36.52 3.99
C ASN A 230 11.34 -35.76 3.06
N ALA A 231 11.79 -34.74 2.33
CA ALA A 231 10.97 -33.99 1.38
C ALA A 231 10.48 -34.92 0.24
N VAL A 232 11.36 -35.73 -0.34
CA VAL A 232 10.97 -36.73 -1.36
C VAL A 232 10.06 -37.82 -0.78
N ARG A 233 10.34 -38.33 0.44
CA ARG A 233 9.56 -39.39 1.09
C ARG A 233 8.15 -38.94 1.54
N TYR A 234 7.96 -37.65 1.80
CA TYR A 234 6.68 -37.06 2.22
C TYR A 234 6.05 -36.16 1.13
N GLY A 235 6.49 -36.23 -0.13
CA GLY A 235 5.84 -35.56 -1.27
C GLY A 235 6.01 -34.04 -1.35
N ARG A 236 7.05 -33.46 -0.74
CA ARG A 236 7.40 -32.03 -0.89
C ARG A 236 8.44 -31.84 -1.99
N VAL A 237 7.97 -31.85 -3.24
CA VAL A 237 8.80 -31.73 -4.46
C VAL A 237 9.44 -30.34 -4.62
N ARG A 238 8.95 -29.33 -3.88
CA ARG A 238 9.40 -27.92 -3.98
C ARG A 238 10.86 -27.67 -3.59
N ASP A 239 11.49 -28.60 -2.87
CA ASP A 239 12.87 -28.44 -2.37
C ASP A 239 13.92 -29.19 -3.23
N VAL A 240 13.51 -29.76 -4.37
CA VAL A 240 14.38 -30.56 -5.26
C VAL A 240 14.97 -29.69 -6.37
N PRO A 241 16.29 -29.69 -6.61
CA PRO A 241 16.90 -28.97 -7.74
C PRO A 241 16.30 -29.41 -9.09
N ASN A 242 15.97 -28.43 -9.94
CA ASN A 242 15.33 -28.65 -11.26
C ASN A 242 16.07 -29.66 -12.17
N SER A 243 17.39 -29.81 -12.00
CA SER A 243 18.19 -30.79 -12.74
C SER A 243 17.79 -32.25 -12.47
N LEU A 244 17.24 -32.55 -11.28
CA LEU A 244 16.78 -33.89 -10.88
C LEU A 244 15.30 -34.14 -11.18
N LEU A 245 14.55 -33.09 -11.56
CA LEU A 245 13.14 -33.15 -11.91
C LEU A 245 12.90 -33.37 -13.41
N ARG A 246 13.96 -33.39 -14.24
CA ARG A 246 13.87 -33.57 -15.70
C ARG A 246 13.19 -34.88 -16.11
N ASP A 247 13.36 -35.93 -15.31
CA ASP A 247 12.87 -37.27 -15.62
C ASP A 247 11.50 -37.58 -14.98
N PHE A 248 10.91 -36.64 -14.23
CA PHE A 248 9.59 -36.80 -13.64
C PHE A 248 8.49 -36.29 -14.58
N PRO A 249 7.29 -36.91 -14.58
CA PRO A 249 6.15 -36.37 -15.30
C PRO A 249 5.87 -34.95 -14.83
N ARG A 250 5.85 -34.01 -15.79
CA ARG A 250 5.53 -32.61 -15.52
C ARG A 250 4.04 -32.50 -15.22
N ILE A 251 3.70 -31.72 -14.19
CA ILE A 251 2.30 -31.41 -13.89
C ILE A 251 1.80 -30.53 -15.05
N PRO A 252 0.70 -30.88 -15.75
CA PRO A 252 0.16 -30.07 -16.85
C PRO A 252 -0.54 -28.78 -16.39
N TYR A 253 -0.46 -28.45 -15.10
CA TYR A 253 -1.06 -27.24 -14.56
C TYR A 253 -0.14 -26.04 -14.84
N GLU A 254 -0.59 -25.17 -15.73
CA GLU A 254 0.00 -23.85 -15.90
C GLU A 254 -0.82 -22.81 -15.12
N PRO A 255 -0.21 -22.06 -14.18
CA PRO A 255 -0.94 -20.97 -13.54
C PRO A 255 -1.36 -19.95 -14.60
N PRO A 256 -2.53 -19.30 -14.43
CA PRO A 256 -3.01 -18.34 -15.41
C PRO A 256 -1.98 -17.22 -15.64
N THR A 257 -1.76 -16.88 -16.90
CA THR A 257 -0.87 -15.79 -17.32
C THR A 257 -1.22 -14.50 -16.59
N ARG A 258 -0.24 -13.92 -15.91
CA ARG A 258 -0.40 -12.62 -15.22
C ARG A 258 -0.48 -11.50 -16.26
N TYR A 259 -1.14 -10.40 -15.92
CA TYR A 259 -1.17 -9.21 -16.77
C TYR A 259 0.03 -8.30 -16.50
N PRO A 260 0.59 -7.65 -17.54
CA PRO A 260 1.69 -6.70 -17.36
C PRO A 260 1.25 -5.51 -16.51
N ARG A 261 2.18 -4.96 -15.73
CA ARG A 261 1.92 -3.76 -14.91
C ARG A 261 1.94 -2.51 -15.80
N GLU A 262 1.01 -1.58 -15.57
CA GLU A 262 1.05 -0.26 -16.20
C GLU A 262 2.18 0.58 -15.61
N SER A 263 2.96 1.26 -16.47
CA SER A 263 4.05 2.14 -16.06
C SER A 263 3.53 3.41 -15.39
N ARG A 264 4.39 4.06 -14.58
CA ARG A 264 4.05 5.35 -13.94
C ARG A 264 3.78 6.41 -15.02
N GLY A 265 2.63 7.08 -14.92
CA GLY A 265 2.16 8.06 -15.89
C GLY A 265 1.09 7.54 -16.86
N ILE A 266 0.85 6.23 -16.89
CA ILE A 266 -0.08 5.59 -17.82
C ILE A 266 -1.20 4.89 -17.04
N GLY A 267 -2.42 4.95 -17.55
CA GLY A 267 -3.59 4.25 -17.03
C GLY A 267 -3.89 4.52 -15.57
N LEU A 268 -4.00 3.45 -14.78
CA LEU A 268 -4.26 3.52 -13.34
C LEU A 268 -3.09 4.09 -12.55
N ASN A 269 -1.89 4.12 -13.12
CA ASN A 269 -0.68 4.67 -12.54
C ASN A 269 -0.34 6.08 -13.07
N LYS A 270 -1.29 6.77 -13.71
CA LYS A 270 -1.17 8.18 -14.11
C LYS A 270 -0.98 9.15 -12.95
N TRP A 271 -1.53 8.82 -11.77
CA TRP A 271 -1.49 9.69 -10.57
C TRP A 271 -0.66 9.03 -9.47
N ASP A 272 0.16 9.83 -8.80
CA ASP A 272 0.84 9.42 -7.57
C ASP A 272 -0.06 9.74 -6.37
N TYR A 273 -0.06 8.86 -5.38
CA TYR A 273 -0.85 9.03 -4.18
C TYR A 273 0.06 9.09 -2.96
N TYR A 274 -0.18 10.07 -2.10
CA TYR A 274 0.50 10.25 -0.82
C TYR A 274 -0.47 9.98 0.30
N VAL A 275 -0.03 9.20 1.26
CA VAL A 275 -0.83 8.82 2.43
C VAL A 275 -0.15 9.31 3.70
N SER A 276 -0.95 9.74 4.67
CA SER A 276 -0.47 10.06 6.01
C SER A 276 -1.54 9.78 7.06
N SER A 277 -1.14 9.29 8.23
CA SER A 277 -2.06 9.09 9.37
C SER A 277 -2.25 10.35 10.22
N SER A 278 -1.32 11.30 10.11
CA SER A 278 -1.37 12.61 10.78
C SER A 278 -1.15 13.72 9.76
N LEU A 279 -1.72 14.90 9.97
CA LEU A 279 -1.57 15.99 8.99
C LEU A 279 -0.26 16.77 9.14
N GLY A 280 0.64 16.37 10.05
CA GLY A 280 1.87 17.08 10.39
C GLY A 280 2.93 17.11 9.28
N GLU A 281 3.97 17.94 9.49
CA GLU A 281 5.11 18.04 8.58
C GLU A 281 5.94 16.73 8.57
N GLY A 282 6.36 16.29 7.38
CA GLY A 282 7.26 15.14 7.22
C GLY A 282 6.64 13.75 7.48
N THR A 283 5.31 13.64 7.59
CA THR A 283 4.64 12.35 7.87
C THR A 283 4.08 11.66 6.62
N TRP A 284 4.15 12.31 5.46
CA TRP A 284 3.66 11.78 4.20
C TRP A 284 4.57 10.69 3.65
N VAL A 285 3.96 9.60 3.18
CA VAL A 285 4.64 8.52 2.46
C VAL A 285 3.95 8.30 1.11
N ARG A 286 4.72 7.98 0.06
CA ARG A 286 4.17 7.71 -1.27
C ARG A 286 3.71 6.26 -1.37
N LEU A 287 2.52 6.06 -1.92
CA LEU A 287 1.98 4.74 -2.25
C LEU A 287 2.67 4.18 -3.50
N PRO A 288 2.88 2.85 -3.59
CA PRO A 288 3.45 2.20 -4.76
C PRO A 288 2.48 2.23 -5.94
N SER A 289 3.00 1.95 -7.14
CA SER A 289 2.17 1.72 -8.33
C SER A 289 1.25 0.51 -8.13
N VAL A 290 0.02 0.60 -8.65
CA VAL A 290 -0.95 -0.51 -8.59
C VAL A 290 -0.56 -1.58 -9.60
N ARG A 291 -0.80 -2.84 -9.23
CA ARG A 291 -0.63 -4.01 -10.10
C ARG A 291 -2.02 -4.57 -10.44
N PRO A 292 -2.22 -5.13 -11.66
CA PRO A 292 -3.50 -5.72 -12.03
C PRO A 292 -3.95 -6.82 -11.06
N GLU A 293 -3.01 -7.67 -10.63
CA GLU A 293 -3.23 -8.73 -9.64
C GLU A 293 -3.84 -8.20 -8.32
N HIS A 294 -3.34 -7.06 -7.81
CA HIS A 294 -3.88 -6.44 -6.60
C HIS A 294 -5.32 -5.94 -6.81
N ILE A 295 -5.67 -5.49 -8.00
CA ILE A 295 -7.03 -4.99 -8.31
C ILE A 295 -8.01 -6.16 -8.42
N VAL A 296 -7.62 -7.21 -9.15
CA VAL A 296 -8.44 -8.43 -9.32
C VAL A 296 -8.71 -9.05 -7.95
N THR A 297 -7.66 -9.32 -7.17
CA THR A 297 -7.81 -9.89 -5.82
C THR A 297 -8.57 -8.96 -4.86
N ALA A 298 -8.40 -7.64 -4.97
CA ALA A 298 -9.19 -6.70 -4.16
C ALA A 298 -10.70 -6.77 -4.46
N ARG A 299 -11.14 -7.24 -5.64
CA ARG A 299 -12.58 -7.38 -5.97
C ARG A 299 -13.26 -8.42 -5.09
N ASP A 300 -12.56 -9.50 -4.78
CA ASP A 300 -13.07 -10.61 -3.96
C ASP A 300 -12.69 -10.48 -2.48
N PHE A 301 -11.71 -9.62 -2.19
CA PHE A 301 -11.17 -9.41 -0.86
C PHE A 301 -11.83 -8.24 -0.12
N VAL A 302 -12.31 -8.54 1.08
CA VAL A 302 -12.95 -7.59 2.00
C VAL A 302 -12.09 -7.47 3.25
N TYR A 303 -11.64 -6.26 3.54
CA TYR A 303 -10.77 -6.01 4.68
C TYR A 303 -11.01 -4.63 5.29
N MET A 304 -11.03 -4.59 6.63
CA MET A 304 -11.08 -3.34 7.38
C MET A 304 -9.66 -2.88 7.66
N PHE A 305 -9.30 -1.70 7.15
CA PHE A 305 -7.97 -1.12 7.33
C PHE A 305 -7.60 -1.03 8.81
N THR A 306 -6.37 -1.42 9.14
CA THR A 306 -5.91 -1.37 10.53
C THR A 306 -5.33 -0.02 10.90
N GLY A 307 -4.81 0.75 9.93
CA GLY A 307 -4.02 1.95 10.18
C GLY A 307 -2.51 1.69 10.22
N ASP A 308 -2.08 0.48 9.86
CA ASP A 308 -0.67 0.11 9.66
C ASP A 308 -0.43 -0.36 8.22
N LEU A 309 0.31 0.45 7.45
CA LEU A 309 0.61 0.20 6.04
C LEU A 309 1.48 -1.06 5.82
N ASN A 310 2.23 -1.49 6.84
CA ASN A 310 3.11 -2.66 6.76
C ASN A 310 2.43 -3.98 7.13
N ARG A 311 1.14 -3.97 7.43
CA ARG A 311 0.41 -5.19 7.80
C ARG A 311 0.41 -6.18 6.63
N ASN A 312 0.90 -7.39 6.88
CA ASN A 312 0.88 -8.47 5.88
C ASN A 312 -0.56 -9.00 5.69
N LEU A 313 -1.02 -9.05 4.44
CA LEU A 313 -2.33 -9.56 4.05
C LEU A 313 -2.28 -10.89 3.29
N HIS A 314 -1.09 -11.43 3.05
CA HIS A 314 -0.91 -12.70 2.36
C HIS A 314 -1.60 -13.87 3.07
N ASP A 315 -1.56 -13.90 4.40
CA ASP A 315 -2.25 -14.92 5.21
C ASP A 315 -3.78 -14.92 4.99
N PHE A 316 -4.32 -13.82 4.45
CA PHE A 316 -5.73 -13.63 4.13
C PHE A 316 -6.02 -13.72 2.62
N ALA A 317 -5.12 -14.34 1.83
CA ALA A 317 -5.24 -14.53 0.39
C ALA A 317 -5.19 -13.24 -0.46
N PHE A 318 -4.58 -12.17 0.05
CA PHE A 318 -4.26 -10.98 -0.74
C PHE A 318 -2.74 -10.92 -1.01
N PRO A 319 -2.28 -10.82 -2.27
CA PRO A 319 -0.86 -10.91 -2.63
C PRO A 319 -0.11 -9.59 -2.34
N GLY A 320 -0.05 -9.19 -1.07
CA GLY A 320 0.60 -7.94 -0.67
C GLY A 320 0.40 -7.54 0.79
N LEU A 321 0.67 -6.26 1.05
CA LEU A 321 0.51 -5.61 2.35
C LEU A 321 -0.73 -4.70 2.32
N GLU A 322 -1.11 -4.15 3.47
CA GLU A 322 -2.20 -3.18 3.58
C GLU A 322 -2.01 -1.97 2.67
N VAL A 323 -0.77 -1.52 2.44
CA VAL A 323 -0.46 -0.44 1.48
C VAL A 323 -0.86 -0.78 0.03
N HIS A 324 -0.67 -2.03 -0.40
CA HIS A 324 -1.04 -2.49 -1.74
C HIS A 324 -2.56 -2.59 -1.89
N TYR A 325 -3.25 -3.07 -0.85
CA TYR A 325 -4.70 -3.09 -0.81
C TYR A 325 -5.29 -1.66 -0.81
N LEU A 326 -4.72 -0.74 -0.03
CA LEU A 326 -5.13 0.67 -0.01
C LEU A 326 -5.01 1.29 -1.40
N ARG A 327 -3.88 1.09 -2.07
CA ARG A 327 -3.64 1.58 -3.43
C ARG A 327 -4.64 1.00 -4.45
N ALA A 328 -4.96 -0.30 -4.34
CA ALA A 328 -5.94 -0.97 -5.19
C ALA A 328 -7.36 -0.42 -4.94
N GLN A 329 -7.75 -0.21 -3.68
CA GLN A 329 -9.04 0.40 -3.34
C GLN A 329 -9.16 1.84 -3.84
N ILE A 330 -8.10 2.64 -3.73
CA ILE A 330 -8.07 3.99 -4.31
C ILE A 330 -8.34 3.94 -5.82
N ALA A 331 -7.69 3.02 -6.56
CA ALA A 331 -7.93 2.88 -8.01
C ALA A 331 -9.40 2.53 -8.30
N ARG A 332 -9.95 1.53 -7.61
CA ARG A 332 -11.33 1.06 -7.78
C ARG A 332 -12.37 2.12 -7.43
N ILE A 333 -12.19 2.83 -6.32
CA ILE A 333 -13.07 3.91 -5.89
C ILE A 333 -12.97 5.06 -6.89
N SER A 334 -11.75 5.44 -7.29
CA SER A 334 -11.54 6.55 -8.22
C SER A 334 -12.20 6.31 -9.58
N SER A 335 -12.03 5.12 -10.15
CA SER A 335 -12.67 4.75 -11.41
C SER A 335 -14.20 4.69 -11.29
N GLY A 336 -14.72 4.17 -10.17
CA GLY A 336 -16.17 3.98 -10.00
C GLY A 336 -16.96 5.15 -9.39
N THR A 337 -16.31 6.24 -8.98
CA THR A 337 -16.99 7.31 -8.22
C THR A 337 -16.61 8.74 -8.60
N HIS A 338 -15.55 8.94 -9.40
CA HIS A 338 -15.20 10.27 -9.87
C HIS A 338 -16.12 10.68 -11.03
N ILE A 339 -17.14 11.47 -10.69
CA ILE A 339 -18.14 11.95 -11.63
C ILE A 339 -18.11 13.48 -11.71
N SER A 340 -18.53 14.03 -12.84
CA SER A 340 -18.63 15.47 -13.08
C SER A 340 -19.93 15.80 -13.78
N PRO A 341 -20.46 17.02 -13.62
CA PRO A 341 -21.55 17.50 -14.48
C PRO A 341 -21.15 17.42 -15.96
N SER A 342 -22.10 17.05 -16.80
CA SER A 342 -21.91 16.97 -18.26
C SER A 342 -21.45 18.32 -18.82
N GLY A 343 -20.51 18.29 -19.76
CA GLY A 343 -19.93 19.47 -20.40
C GLY A 343 -18.78 20.16 -19.65
N VAL A 344 -18.44 19.73 -18.42
CA VAL A 344 -17.29 20.28 -17.68
C VAL A 344 -15.96 19.87 -18.33
N PHE A 345 -15.88 18.62 -18.78
CA PHE A 345 -14.70 18.05 -19.39
C PHE A 345 -14.98 17.63 -20.83
N GLU A 346 -13.97 17.81 -21.66
CA GLU A 346 -13.92 17.32 -23.02
C GLU A 346 -12.73 16.37 -23.17
N ILE A 347 -12.86 15.39 -24.07
CA ILE A 347 -11.77 14.48 -24.40
C ILE A 347 -10.70 15.27 -25.14
N ASP A 348 -9.44 15.12 -24.71
CA ASP A 348 -8.32 15.73 -25.40
C ASP A 348 -7.84 14.83 -26.54
N GLU A 349 -8.51 14.93 -27.70
CA GLU A 349 -8.26 14.10 -28.89
C GLU A 349 -6.81 14.17 -29.40
N GLU A 350 -6.07 15.25 -29.11
CA GLU A 350 -4.68 15.41 -29.53
C GLU A 350 -3.72 14.46 -28.82
N LEU A 351 -4.10 13.96 -27.64
CA LEU A 351 -3.28 13.09 -26.77
C LEU A 351 -3.77 11.64 -26.74
N VAL A 352 -4.69 11.26 -27.63
CA VAL A 352 -5.19 9.88 -27.74
C VAL A 352 -4.37 9.15 -28.80
N GLU A 353 -3.59 8.15 -28.39
CA GLU A 353 -2.90 7.27 -29.34
C GLU A 353 -3.90 6.33 -30.05
N GLU A 354 -3.66 6.00 -31.32
CA GLU A 354 -4.55 5.14 -32.11
C GLU A 354 -4.70 3.75 -31.46
N GLY A 355 -5.91 3.47 -30.93
CA GLY A 355 -6.25 2.18 -30.32
C GLY A 355 -6.27 2.17 -28.78
N GLU A 356 -5.92 3.27 -28.12
CA GLU A 356 -6.01 3.41 -26.67
C GLU A 356 -7.29 4.14 -26.22
N GLN A 357 -7.80 3.80 -25.03
CA GLN A 357 -8.91 4.57 -24.45
C GLN A 357 -8.41 5.97 -24.08
N PRO A 358 -9.20 7.03 -24.33
CA PRO A 358 -8.81 8.38 -23.95
C PRO A 358 -8.58 8.45 -22.43
N GLU A 359 -7.37 8.82 -22.01
CA GLU A 359 -7.04 9.01 -20.58
C GLU A 359 -7.02 10.48 -20.15
N ASN A 360 -6.88 11.38 -21.12
CA ASN A 360 -6.67 12.81 -20.93
C ASN A 360 -7.96 13.58 -21.18
N LEU A 361 -8.36 14.35 -20.16
CA LEU A 361 -9.50 15.26 -20.22
C LEU A 361 -9.01 16.69 -20.05
N LYS A 362 -9.51 17.58 -20.91
CA LYS A 362 -9.32 19.03 -20.77
C LYS A 362 -10.59 19.66 -20.22
N VAL A 363 -10.44 20.74 -19.47
CA VAL A 363 -11.59 21.54 -19.01
C VAL A 363 -12.16 22.27 -20.23
N ALA A 364 -13.47 22.16 -20.45
CA ALA A 364 -14.13 22.81 -21.57
C ALA A 364 -13.99 24.34 -21.46
N GLU A 365 -13.55 25.00 -22.54
CA GLU A 365 -13.31 26.45 -22.54
C GLU A 365 -14.61 27.27 -22.38
N GLU A 366 -15.73 26.71 -22.87
CA GLU A 366 -17.06 27.36 -22.88
C GLU A 366 -18.08 26.65 -21.96
N TYR A 367 -17.65 26.18 -20.78
CA TYR A 367 -18.60 25.57 -19.83
C TYR A 367 -19.63 26.58 -19.29
N GLU A 368 -20.90 26.37 -19.65
CA GLU A 368 -22.04 27.02 -19.01
C GLU A 368 -22.59 26.16 -17.87
N PRO A 369 -22.70 26.72 -16.65
CA PRO A 369 -23.17 25.96 -15.50
C PRO A 369 -24.65 25.59 -15.67
N MET A 370 -24.97 24.32 -15.45
CA MET A 370 -26.34 23.83 -15.48
C MET A 370 -27.21 24.44 -14.38
N GLU A 371 -28.52 24.46 -14.61
CA GLU A 371 -29.45 24.85 -13.56
C GLU A 371 -29.40 23.86 -12.40
N PHE A 372 -29.66 24.36 -11.19
CA PHE A 372 -29.58 23.53 -9.99
C PHE A 372 -30.56 22.35 -10.00
N GLY A 373 -31.73 22.51 -10.64
CA GLY A 373 -32.70 21.43 -10.79
C GLY A 373 -32.13 20.25 -11.58
N ASP A 374 -31.41 20.57 -12.66
CA ASP A 374 -30.78 19.59 -13.55
C ASP A 374 -29.63 18.86 -12.86
N LEU A 375 -28.88 19.54 -11.98
CA LEU A 375 -27.81 18.92 -11.17
C LEU A 375 -28.31 17.82 -10.22
N LEU A 376 -29.60 17.76 -9.92
CA LEU A 376 -30.20 16.71 -9.11
C LEU A 376 -30.59 15.46 -9.92
N GLU A 377 -30.47 15.52 -11.25
CA GLU A 377 -30.80 14.40 -12.13
C GLU A 377 -29.53 13.61 -12.52
N PRO A 378 -29.55 12.27 -12.43
CA PRO A 378 -28.38 11.44 -12.74
C PRO A 378 -27.94 11.53 -14.20
N ILE A 379 -28.83 11.85 -15.13
CA ILE A 379 -28.53 11.93 -16.56
C ILE A 379 -27.49 13.02 -16.89
N ASN A 380 -27.40 14.03 -16.02
CA ASN A 380 -26.52 15.18 -16.20
C ASN A 380 -25.12 14.99 -15.60
N TRP A 381 -24.80 13.77 -15.15
CA TRP A 381 -23.51 13.43 -14.56
C TRP A 381 -22.83 12.33 -15.36
N VAL A 382 -21.52 12.48 -15.57
CA VAL A 382 -20.68 11.59 -16.37
C VAL A 382 -19.43 11.15 -15.60
N HIS A 383 -18.92 9.96 -15.88
CA HIS A 383 -17.63 9.50 -15.34
C HIS A 383 -16.47 10.20 -16.05
N HIS A 384 -15.54 10.77 -15.29
CA HIS A 384 -14.34 11.43 -15.84
C HIS A 384 -13.03 10.71 -15.47
N LYS A 385 -13.13 9.46 -15.00
CA LYS A 385 -12.00 8.54 -14.86
C LYS A 385 -12.29 7.27 -15.69
N PRO A 386 -11.27 6.62 -16.26
CA PRO A 386 -11.47 5.46 -17.12
C PRO A 386 -12.04 4.26 -16.36
N TYR A 387 -12.75 3.40 -17.07
CA TYR A 387 -13.29 2.14 -16.55
C TYR A 387 -12.17 1.12 -16.30
N ILE A 388 -12.35 0.25 -15.30
CA ILE A 388 -11.40 -0.84 -15.00
C ILE A 388 -12.01 -2.18 -15.38
N PHE A 389 -11.40 -2.85 -16.35
CA PHE A 389 -11.80 -4.17 -16.85
C PHE A 389 -11.62 -5.30 -15.82
N SER A 390 -12.19 -6.47 -16.10
CA SER A 390 -12.06 -7.69 -15.29
C SER A 390 -10.63 -8.10 -15.00
N ASN A 391 -9.72 -7.88 -15.95
CA ASN A 391 -8.28 -8.14 -15.84
C ASN A 391 -7.52 -7.15 -14.91
N GLY A 392 -8.18 -6.07 -14.44
CA GLY A 392 -7.56 -5.06 -13.57
C GLY A 392 -6.76 -3.98 -14.29
N LEU A 393 -6.91 -3.87 -15.62
CA LEU A 393 -6.34 -2.82 -16.47
C LEU A 393 -7.42 -1.85 -16.96
N ILE A 394 -7.01 -0.72 -17.52
CA ILE A 394 -7.92 0.20 -18.24
C ILE A 394 -8.00 -0.09 -19.74
N SER A 395 -7.05 -0.85 -20.28
CA SER A 395 -7.11 -1.38 -21.63
C SER A 395 -7.38 -2.88 -21.53
N TRP A 396 -8.42 -3.34 -22.23
CA TRP A 396 -8.72 -4.76 -22.27
C TRP A 396 -7.62 -5.50 -23.03
N MET A 397 -7.20 -6.63 -22.49
CA MET A 397 -6.13 -7.45 -23.04
C MET A 397 -6.48 -8.92 -22.81
N SER A 398 -6.39 -9.74 -23.86
CA SER A 398 -6.55 -11.19 -23.73
C SER A 398 -5.33 -11.83 -23.04
N ARG A 399 -5.47 -13.05 -22.52
CA ARG A 399 -4.33 -13.75 -21.89
C ARG A 399 -3.17 -13.98 -22.86
N ARG A 400 -3.48 -14.24 -24.14
CA ARG A 400 -2.48 -14.38 -25.20
C ARG A 400 -1.69 -13.08 -25.41
N GLN A 401 -2.39 -11.96 -25.54
CA GLN A 401 -1.75 -10.64 -25.67
C GLN A 401 -0.93 -10.30 -24.42
N ALA A 402 -1.41 -10.67 -23.23
CA ALA A 402 -0.65 -10.49 -21.98
C ALA A 402 0.63 -11.33 -21.95
N ALA A 403 0.58 -12.58 -22.42
CA ALA A 403 1.76 -13.44 -22.54
C ALA A 403 2.79 -12.87 -23.52
N GLU A 404 2.32 -12.40 -24.68
CA GLU A 404 3.16 -11.76 -25.70
C GLU A 404 3.81 -10.46 -25.16
N ALA A 405 3.04 -9.61 -24.48
CA ALA A 405 3.54 -8.39 -23.87
C ALA A 405 4.60 -8.67 -22.78
N ILE A 406 4.41 -9.71 -21.96
CA ILE A 406 5.41 -10.12 -20.96
C ILE A 406 6.68 -10.63 -21.64
N LYS A 407 6.56 -11.47 -22.67
CA LYS A 407 7.71 -11.96 -23.45
C LYS A 407 8.50 -10.78 -24.03
N GLU A 408 7.82 -9.77 -24.54
CA GLU A 408 8.45 -8.56 -25.08
C GLU A 408 9.14 -7.72 -23.99
N MET A 409 8.52 -7.54 -22.82
CA MET A 409 9.16 -6.87 -21.67
C MET A 409 10.44 -7.58 -21.24
N ILE A 410 10.41 -8.91 -21.17
CA ILE A 410 11.58 -9.74 -20.84
C ILE A 410 12.67 -9.57 -21.92
N ALA A 411 12.30 -9.58 -23.20
CA ALA A 411 13.24 -9.38 -24.30
C ALA A 411 13.92 -7.99 -24.28
N ARG A 412 13.22 -6.97 -23.77
CA ARG A 412 13.77 -5.61 -23.57
C ARG A 412 14.68 -5.49 -22.33
N GLY A 413 14.86 -6.57 -21.56
CA GLY A 413 15.66 -6.57 -20.34
C GLY A 413 14.99 -5.86 -19.18
N GLU A 414 13.68 -5.61 -19.25
CA GLU A 414 12.91 -5.12 -18.11
C GLU A 414 12.69 -6.27 -17.12
N GLU A 415 12.90 -6.01 -15.82
CA GLU A 415 12.70 -7.03 -14.79
C GLU A 415 11.25 -7.52 -14.79
N GLU A 416 11.07 -8.85 -14.80
CA GLU A 416 9.77 -9.51 -14.73
C GLU A 416 8.86 -8.86 -13.66
N PRO A 417 7.55 -8.72 -13.91
CA PRO A 417 6.58 -8.52 -12.85
C PRO A 417 6.79 -9.65 -11.84
N SER A 418 7.41 -9.32 -10.71
CA SER A 418 7.90 -10.30 -9.75
C SER A 418 6.91 -11.45 -9.52
N GLU A 419 7.41 -12.66 -9.79
CA GLU A 419 6.83 -13.97 -9.45
C GLU A 419 5.80 -14.49 -10.44
N ILE A 420 6.27 -15.13 -11.50
CA ILE A 420 5.65 -16.40 -11.85
C ILE A 420 6.01 -17.40 -10.73
N PRO A 421 5.06 -18.18 -10.17
CA PRO A 421 5.41 -19.33 -9.34
C PRO A 421 6.46 -20.17 -10.07
N GLN A 422 7.44 -20.72 -9.34
CA GLN A 422 8.53 -21.55 -9.90
C GLN A 422 8.05 -22.70 -10.81
N GLU A 423 6.76 -22.99 -10.85
CA GLU A 423 6.12 -23.93 -11.77
C GLU A 423 6.27 -23.53 -13.25
N THR A 424 6.40 -22.24 -13.60
CA THR A 424 6.63 -21.84 -15.02
C THR A 424 8.10 -21.72 -15.42
N GLN A 425 9.04 -21.67 -14.47
CA GLN A 425 10.47 -21.77 -14.77
C GLN A 425 10.86 -23.16 -15.30
N ILE A 426 9.93 -24.12 -15.27
CA ILE A 426 10.06 -25.40 -15.96
C ILE A 426 9.97 -25.23 -17.50
N LEU A 427 9.52 -24.08 -18.00
CA LEU A 427 9.20 -23.85 -19.42
C LEU A 427 10.18 -22.92 -20.15
N THR A 428 11.12 -22.24 -19.47
CA THR A 428 12.08 -21.35 -20.15
C THR A 428 13.26 -22.08 -20.79
N ASP A 429 13.39 -23.41 -20.60
CA ASP A 429 14.33 -24.27 -21.33
C ASP A 429 13.66 -24.89 -22.61
N LYS A 430 12.60 -24.27 -23.15
CA LYS A 430 11.94 -24.67 -24.41
C LYS A 430 12.70 -24.18 -25.66
N GLU A 431 14.00 -24.45 -25.77
CA GLU A 431 14.73 -24.22 -27.05
C GLU A 431 14.62 -25.40 -28.03
N THR A 432 13.86 -26.48 -27.73
CA THR A 432 13.91 -27.70 -28.57
C THR A 432 12.58 -28.41 -28.85
N ASN A 433 11.39 -27.80 -28.71
CA ASN A 433 10.15 -28.51 -29.09
C ASN A 433 9.00 -27.61 -29.57
N GLU A 434 9.30 -26.70 -30.50
CA GLU A 434 8.33 -25.74 -31.07
C GLU A 434 7.33 -26.33 -32.09
N GLU A 435 7.35 -27.63 -32.42
CA GLU A 435 6.50 -28.18 -33.50
C GLU A 435 5.26 -28.98 -33.05
N TYR A 436 5.04 -29.22 -31.75
CA TYR A 436 3.95 -30.10 -31.29
C TYR A 436 2.96 -29.48 -30.29
N GLU A 437 3.17 -28.25 -29.82
CA GLU A 437 2.30 -27.61 -28.81
C GLU A 437 1.42 -26.48 -29.37
N ASP A 438 1.65 -26.05 -30.62
CA ASP A 438 0.91 -24.93 -31.23
C ASP A 438 -0.53 -25.31 -31.62
N GLU A 439 -0.84 -26.57 -31.92
CA GLU A 439 -2.18 -26.94 -32.45
C GLU A 439 -3.24 -27.22 -31.36
N GLU A 440 -2.88 -27.62 -30.13
CA GLU A 440 -3.87 -27.91 -29.06
C GLU A 440 -4.22 -26.68 -28.20
N HIS A 441 -3.34 -25.67 -28.12
CA HIS A 441 -3.64 -24.40 -27.44
C HIS A 441 -4.43 -23.39 -28.31
N GLU A 442 -4.69 -23.70 -29.58
CA GLU A 442 -5.43 -22.83 -30.49
C GLU A 442 -6.93 -22.73 -30.19
N GLU A 443 -7.53 -23.71 -29.48
CA GLU A 443 -8.99 -23.74 -29.24
C GLU A 443 -9.44 -23.15 -27.88
N GLU A 444 -8.54 -22.94 -26.90
CA GLU A 444 -8.96 -22.63 -25.50
C GLU A 444 -9.07 -21.12 -25.15
N ASP A 445 -8.47 -20.20 -25.91
CA ASP A 445 -8.33 -18.78 -25.51
C ASP A 445 -9.22 -17.79 -26.30
N MET A 446 -10.42 -18.21 -26.71
CA MET A 446 -11.46 -17.28 -27.21
C MET A 446 -12.22 -16.63 -26.03
N GLU A 447 -11.50 -15.97 -25.12
CA GLU A 447 -12.15 -15.10 -24.12
C GLU A 447 -12.86 -13.95 -24.88
N PRO A 448 -14.17 -13.76 -24.73
CA PRO A 448 -14.88 -12.69 -25.42
C PRO A 448 -14.35 -11.34 -24.93
N GLU A 449 -14.11 -10.41 -25.88
CA GLU A 449 -13.74 -9.04 -25.56
C GLU A 449 -14.79 -8.44 -24.60
N GLU A 450 -14.34 -8.01 -23.41
CA GLU A 450 -15.21 -7.31 -22.48
C GLU A 450 -15.43 -5.91 -23.04
N GLN A 451 -16.68 -5.54 -23.32
CA GLN A 451 -17.00 -4.17 -23.71
C GLN A 451 -17.13 -3.31 -22.45
N GLY A 452 -16.17 -2.38 -22.30
CA GLY A 452 -16.14 -1.45 -21.17
C GLY A 452 -17.13 -0.30 -21.33
N VAL A 453 -17.19 0.55 -20.30
CA VAL A 453 -17.91 1.82 -20.35
C VAL A 453 -16.95 2.91 -20.85
N ASP A 454 -17.37 3.65 -21.87
CA ASP A 454 -16.57 4.73 -22.44
C ASP A 454 -16.38 5.90 -21.46
N LEU A 455 -15.28 6.64 -21.63
CA LEU A 455 -15.05 7.85 -20.84
C LEU A 455 -16.15 8.90 -21.15
N LEU A 456 -16.56 9.64 -20.12
CA LEU A 456 -17.70 10.57 -20.16
C LEU A 456 -19.06 9.90 -20.42
N ALA A 457 -19.19 8.59 -20.22
CA ALA A 457 -20.48 7.93 -20.18
C ALA A 457 -21.34 8.42 -19.00
N THR A 458 -22.66 8.46 -19.22
CA THR A 458 -23.61 8.93 -18.21
C THR A 458 -23.77 7.91 -17.09
N ILE A 459 -23.92 8.38 -15.86
CA ILE A 459 -24.12 7.49 -14.70
C ILE A 459 -25.54 6.88 -14.65
N HIS A 460 -26.45 7.38 -15.49
CA HIS A 460 -27.85 6.91 -15.52
C HIS A 460 -27.96 5.46 -15.98
N GLU A 461 -27.02 5.03 -16.82
CA GLU A 461 -26.96 3.67 -17.39
C GLU A 461 -26.29 2.67 -16.45
N GLU A 462 -25.85 3.08 -15.26
CA GLU A 462 -25.23 2.18 -14.30
C GLU A 462 -26.20 1.16 -13.71
N ASP A 463 -25.70 -0.06 -13.55
CA ASP A 463 -26.44 -1.13 -12.89
C ASP A 463 -26.82 -0.75 -11.44
N PRO A 464 -28.11 -0.91 -11.07
CA PRO A 464 -28.56 -0.66 -9.71
C PRO A 464 -27.90 -1.64 -8.72
N VAL A 465 -27.78 -1.20 -7.47
CA VAL A 465 -27.27 -2.00 -6.36
C VAL A 465 -28.41 -2.82 -5.77
N THR A 466 -28.27 -4.14 -5.80
CA THR A 466 -29.23 -5.07 -5.18
C THR A 466 -29.01 -5.14 -3.67
N VAL A 467 -30.04 -4.79 -2.89
CA VAL A 467 -30.07 -4.84 -1.43
C VAL A 467 -31.05 -5.92 -0.99
N GLY A 468 -30.56 -6.90 -0.22
CA GLY A 468 -31.38 -8.05 0.20
C GLY A 468 -31.70 -8.99 -0.95
N THR A 469 -32.84 -9.69 -0.85
CA THR A 469 -33.24 -10.69 -1.84
C THR A 469 -33.94 -10.11 -3.06
N SER A 470 -34.32 -8.82 -3.08
CA SER A 470 -35.20 -8.28 -4.14
C SER A 470 -35.23 -6.76 -4.35
N LEU A 471 -34.57 -5.92 -3.53
CA LEU A 471 -34.68 -4.46 -3.67
C LEU A 471 -33.51 -3.92 -4.50
N ALA A 472 -33.79 -3.45 -5.72
CA ALA A 472 -32.81 -2.71 -6.52
C ALA A 472 -32.86 -1.22 -6.16
N ILE A 473 -31.75 -0.67 -5.68
CA ILE A 473 -31.56 0.75 -5.38
C ILE A 473 -30.65 1.34 -6.47
N PRO A 474 -30.88 2.55 -6.99
CA PRO A 474 -29.97 3.16 -7.95
C PRO A 474 -28.54 3.27 -7.40
N ALA A 475 -27.55 3.16 -8.30
CA ALA A 475 -26.12 3.26 -7.96
C ALA A 475 -25.74 4.62 -7.34
N TRP A 476 -26.51 5.66 -7.69
CA TRP A 476 -26.36 7.02 -7.20
C TRP A 476 -27.68 7.54 -6.65
N SER A 477 -27.58 8.38 -5.63
CA SER A 477 -28.72 9.17 -5.15
C SER A 477 -28.32 10.62 -5.02
N PHE A 478 -29.27 11.50 -5.31
CA PHE A 478 -29.08 12.93 -5.41
C PHE A 478 -29.92 13.64 -4.36
N ARG A 479 -29.33 14.63 -3.71
CA ARG A 479 -30.03 15.48 -2.75
C ARG A 479 -29.47 16.89 -2.76
N SER A 480 -30.32 17.85 -2.39
CA SER A 480 -29.86 19.20 -2.05
C SER A 480 -29.27 19.24 -0.65
N SER A 481 -28.25 20.07 -0.43
CA SER A 481 -27.73 20.37 0.91
C SER A 481 -28.76 21.06 1.82
N THR A 482 -29.73 21.77 1.25
CA THR A 482 -30.75 22.53 1.99
C THR A 482 -32.10 22.49 1.28
N ILE A 483 -33.15 22.41 2.08
CA ILE A 483 -34.55 22.47 1.62
C ILE A 483 -35.16 23.85 1.97
N LEU A 484 -34.51 24.61 2.85
CA LEU A 484 -35.06 25.83 3.45
C LEU A 484 -34.52 27.12 2.82
N LEU A 485 -33.28 27.09 2.32
CA LEU A 485 -32.64 28.25 1.72
C LEU A 485 -32.94 28.31 0.22
N PRO A 486 -32.83 29.50 -0.41
CA PRO A 486 -33.02 29.60 -1.85
C PRO A 486 -31.95 28.81 -2.61
N VAL A 487 -32.29 28.46 -3.83
CA VAL A 487 -31.54 27.55 -4.71
C VAL A 487 -30.09 28.01 -4.93
N ASN A 488 -29.83 29.31 -4.93
CA ASN A 488 -28.49 29.89 -5.08
C ASN A 488 -27.52 29.58 -3.91
N CYS A 489 -28.04 29.15 -2.76
CA CYS A 489 -27.25 28.73 -1.61
C CYS A 489 -27.17 27.20 -1.48
N ALA A 490 -27.85 26.46 -2.34
CA ALA A 490 -27.89 25.01 -2.29
C ALA A 490 -26.71 24.38 -3.05
N ILE A 491 -26.33 23.19 -2.63
CA ILE A 491 -25.29 22.37 -3.25
C ILE A 491 -25.95 21.06 -3.66
N ALA A 492 -25.70 20.63 -4.90
CA ALA A 492 -26.13 19.33 -5.37
C ALA A 492 -25.14 18.29 -4.82
N ILE A 493 -25.66 17.32 -4.08
CA ILE A 493 -24.88 16.24 -3.47
C ILE A 493 -25.30 14.93 -4.12
N ALA A 494 -24.39 14.36 -4.91
CA ALA A 494 -24.47 12.99 -5.37
C ALA A 494 -23.77 12.08 -4.35
N ASN A 495 -24.42 11.01 -3.92
CA ASN A 495 -23.81 9.99 -3.08
C ASN A 495 -23.89 8.62 -3.75
N SER A 496 -22.75 7.94 -3.80
CA SER A 496 -22.67 6.58 -4.33
C SER A 496 -23.25 5.60 -3.30
N THR A 497 -24.20 4.77 -3.74
CA THR A 497 -24.70 3.65 -2.94
C THR A 497 -23.75 2.47 -3.02
N ARG A 498 -23.09 2.28 -4.18
CA ARG A 498 -22.10 1.23 -4.43
C ARG A 498 -20.84 1.42 -3.60
N TRP A 499 -20.39 2.66 -3.40
CA TRP A 499 -19.26 3.02 -2.55
C TRP A 499 -19.70 4.00 -1.46
N PRO A 500 -20.22 3.50 -0.34
CA PRO A 500 -20.63 4.34 0.78
C PRO A 500 -19.47 5.20 1.26
N GLY A 501 -19.68 6.51 1.25
CA GLY A 501 -18.65 7.52 1.57
C GLY A 501 -18.11 8.28 0.38
N ALA A 502 -18.40 7.86 -0.86
CA ALA A 502 -18.08 8.64 -2.05
C ALA A 502 -19.17 9.69 -2.31
N TYR A 503 -18.74 10.95 -2.42
CA TYR A 503 -19.60 12.09 -2.69
C TYR A 503 -19.08 12.90 -3.86
N ALA A 504 -19.99 13.32 -4.74
CA ALA A 504 -19.74 14.37 -5.72
C ALA A 504 -20.59 15.59 -5.35
N LEU A 505 -19.95 16.75 -5.29
CA LEU A 505 -20.56 18.00 -4.90
C LEU A 505 -20.45 18.96 -6.07
N ALA A 506 -21.55 19.62 -6.44
CA ALA A 506 -21.53 20.67 -7.45
C ALA A 506 -22.37 21.87 -7.03
N ARG A 507 -21.86 23.05 -7.37
CA ARG A 507 -22.59 24.32 -7.31
C ARG A 507 -22.04 25.25 -8.38
N ASP A 508 -22.91 25.65 -9.31
CA ASP A 508 -22.54 26.58 -10.38
C ASP A 508 -21.33 26.02 -11.17
N LYS A 509 -20.22 26.76 -11.27
CA LYS A 509 -19.00 26.30 -11.95
C LYS A 509 -18.06 25.44 -11.11
N VAL A 510 -18.32 25.32 -9.80
CA VAL A 510 -17.42 24.61 -8.89
C VAL A 510 -17.99 23.21 -8.61
N PHE A 511 -17.16 22.20 -8.81
CA PHE A 511 -17.47 20.83 -8.43
C PHE A 511 -16.27 20.21 -7.72
N THR A 512 -16.53 19.24 -6.86
CA THR A 512 -15.48 18.47 -6.20
C THR A 512 -15.99 17.07 -5.89
N ASN A 513 -15.10 16.09 -5.98
CA ASN A 513 -15.37 14.73 -5.54
C ASN A 513 -14.57 14.46 -4.27
N ILE A 514 -15.10 13.62 -3.39
CA ILE A 514 -14.38 13.26 -2.17
C ILE A 514 -14.83 11.90 -1.67
N TYR A 515 -13.86 11.10 -1.23
CA TYR A 515 -14.15 9.85 -0.54
C TYR A 515 -13.94 9.97 0.97
N MET A 516 -14.93 9.53 1.75
CA MET A 516 -14.86 9.45 3.21
C MET A 516 -15.57 8.22 3.73
N GLY A 517 -14.82 7.19 4.05
CA GLY A 517 -15.41 5.94 4.49
C GLY A 517 -14.40 4.86 4.81
N TRP A 518 -14.90 3.63 4.92
CA TRP A 518 -14.10 2.45 5.30
C TRP A 518 -13.32 1.82 4.15
N GLY A 519 -13.46 2.35 2.93
CA GLY A 519 -12.86 1.77 1.73
C GLY A 519 -13.50 0.46 1.29
N ASN A 520 -14.75 0.19 1.69
CA ASN A 520 -15.47 -1.03 1.35
C ASN A 520 -16.61 -0.75 0.36
N LYS A 521 -16.72 -1.61 -0.66
CA LYS A 521 -17.86 -1.63 -1.58
C LYS A 521 -19.09 -2.10 -0.80
N TYR A 522 -20.26 -1.56 -1.13
CA TYR A 522 -21.51 -1.97 -0.49
C TYR A 522 -21.70 -3.48 -0.63
N PHE A 523 -21.87 -4.16 0.50
CA PHE A 523 -22.06 -5.60 0.54
C PHE A 523 -23.41 -5.96 -0.08
N ILE A 524 -23.36 -6.52 -1.27
CA ILE A 524 -24.44 -7.36 -1.74
C ILE A 524 -24.40 -8.60 -0.83
N ILE A 525 -25.55 -8.98 -0.28
CA ILE A 525 -25.68 -10.12 0.66
C ILE A 525 -25.18 -11.45 0.05
N ASP A 526 -24.97 -11.48 -1.26
CA ASP A 526 -24.42 -12.59 -2.03
C ASP A 526 -22.89 -12.54 -2.25
N HIS A 527 -22.13 -11.72 -1.50
CA HIS A 527 -20.66 -11.82 -1.52
C HIS A 527 -20.24 -13.20 -0.97
N LYS A 528 -20.08 -14.17 -1.87
CA LYS A 528 -19.58 -15.49 -1.54
C LYS A 528 -18.09 -15.35 -1.31
N LEU A 529 -17.64 -15.66 -0.10
CA LEU A 529 -16.22 -15.89 0.12
C LEU A 529 -15.75 -16.92 -0.92
N PRO A 530 -14.62 -16.68 -1.60
CA PRO A 530 -14.08 -17.63 -2.55
C PRO A 530 -14.03 -19.01 -1.88
N GLY A 531 -14.56 -20.02 -2.57
CA GLY A 531 -14.42 -21.40 -2.13
C GLY A 531 -12.94 -21.77 -2.05
N PRO A 532 -12.60 -22.88 -1.37
CA PRO A 532 -11.27 -23.45 -1.54
C PRO A 532 -11.00 -23.67 -3.04
N PRO A 533 -9.73 -23.50 -3.49
CA PRO A 533 -9.38 -23.77 -4.88
C PRO A 533 -9.77 -25.20 -5.27
N GLU A 534 -10.07 -25.41 -6.54
CA GLU A 534 -10.38 -26.73 -7.06
C GLU A 534 -9.24 -27.71 -6.75
N VAL A 535 -9.60 -28.90 -6.31
CA VAL A 535 -8.63 -29.94 -6.00
C VAL A 535 -8.07 -30.42 -7.34
N LEU A 536 -6.75 -30.31 -7.49
CA LEU A 536 -6.07 -30.81 -8.68
C LEU A 536 -6.35 -32.30 -8.85
N GLU A 537 -6.66 -32.70 -10.09
CA GLU A 537 -6.83 -34.11 -10.42
C GLU A 537 -5.49 -34.84 -10.31
N GLU A 538 -5.55 -36.11 -9.89
CA GLU A 538 -4.36 -36.96 -9.86
C GLU A 538 -3.88 -37.22 -11.29
N PHE A 539 -2.58 -37.45 -11.44
CA PHE A 539 -1.98 -37.82 -12.73
C PHE A 539 -2.71 -39.05 -13.31
N ASP A 540 -3.21 -38.96 -14.54
CA ASP A 540 -3.89 -40.09 -15.18
C ASP A 540 -2.87 -41.21 -15.46
N GLU A 541 -2.96 -42.29 -14.68
CA GLU A 541 -2.11 -43.47 -14.82
C GLU A 541 -2.12 -44.05 -16.25
N LYS A 542 -3.16 -43.79 -17.06
CA LYS A 542 -3.26 -44.25 -18.44
C LYS A 542 -2.34 -43.51 -19.41
N LEU A 543 -1.94 -42.28 -19.10
CA LEU A 543 -0.94 -41.52 -19.87
C LEU A 543 0.47 -42.08 -19.63
N ALA A 544 0.73 -42.66 -18.47
CA ALA A 544 1.96 -43.41 -18.18
C ALA A 544 1.82 -44.89 -18.54
N ASN A 545 1.68 -45.20 -19.84
CA ASN A 545 2.02 -46.54 -20.28
C ASN A 545 3.50 -46.77 -19.98
N LEU A 546 3.81 -47.45 -18.89
CA LEU A 546 5.14 -48.00 -18.62
C LEU A 546 5.47 -48.96 -19.76
N VAL A 547 6.14 -48.46 -20.78
CA VAL A 547 6.68 -49.30 -21.85
C VAL A 547 7.86 -50.03 -21.22
N GLU A 548 7.64 -51.28 -20.86
CA GLU A 548 8.71 -52.18 -20.42
C GLU A 548 9.67 -52.34 -21.61
N ILE A 549 10.80 -51.62 -21.55
CA ILE A 549 11.85 -51.70 -22.55
C ILE A 549 12.60 -53.01 -22.26
N SER A 550 12.71 -53.88 -23.27
CA SER A 550 13.54 -55.07 -23.20
C SER A 550 14.97 -54.70 -22.76
N ASP A 551 15.58 -55.52 -21.90
CA ASP A 551 16.95 -55.30 -21.45
C ASP A 551 17.88 -55.05 -22.65
N PRO A 552 18.64 -53.93 -22.67
CA PRO A 552 19.47 -53.56 -23.81
C PRO A 552 20.53 -54.63 -24.06
N THR A 553 20.72 -54.99 -25.33
CA THR A 553 21.72 -55.96 -25.74
C THR A 553 23.14 -55.38 -25.54
N GLU A 554 24.17 -56.22 -25.39
CA GLU A 554 25.56 -55.73 -25.23
C GLU A 554 25.99 -54.74 -26.33
N GLN A 555 25.46 -54.90 -27.54
CA GLN A 555 25.70 -54.02 -28.68
C GLN A 555 25.07 -52.62 -28.49
N ASP A 556 23.85 -52.55 -27.96
CA ASP A 556 23.16 -51.27 -27.70
C ASP A 556 23.85 -50.49 -26.57
N ILE A 557 24.41 -51.21 -25.59
CA ILE A 557 25.20 -50.63 -24.49
C ILE A 557 26.52 -50.05 -25.02
N GLU A 558 27.19 -50.72 -25.96
CA GLU A 558 28.40 -50.22 -26.60
C GLU A 558 28.12 -49.00 -27.49
N GLU A 559 27.03 -49.02 -28.27
CA GLU A 559 26.62 -47.87 -29.08
C GLU A 559 26.24 -46.66 -28.22
N ALA A 560 25.54 -46.87 -27.11
CA ALA A 560 25.21 -45.80 -26.16
C ALA A 560 26.47 -45.21 -25.49
N ARG A 561 27.45 -46.05 -25.15
CA ARG A 561 28.77 -45.59 -24.67
C ARG A 561 29.50 -44.75 -25.70
N LEU A 562 29.50 -45.20 -26.96
CA LEU A 562 30.15 -44.47 -28.05
C LEU A 562 29.46 -43.12 -28.31
N ARG A 563 28.12 -43.07 -28.33
CA ARG A 563 27.35 -41.82 -28.46
C ARG A 563 27.64 -40.85 -27.30
N ARG A 564 27.79 -41.36 -26.09
CA ARG A 564 28.15 -40.56 -24.92
C ARG A 564 29.57 -39.99 -25.04
N GLN A 565 30.53 -40.81 -25.47
CA GLN A 565 31.89 -40.35 -25.76
C GLN A 565 31.91 -39.27 -26.84
N ILE A 566 31.20 -39.45 -27.95
CA ILE A 566 31.11 -38.45 -29.02
C ILE A 566 30.51 -37.14 -28.51
N ARG A 567 29.50 -37.21 -27.63
CA ARG A 567 28.89 -36.02 -27.02
C ARG A 567 29.84 -35.34 -26.04
N GLU A 568 30.58 -36.10 -25.23
CA GLU A 568 31.60 -35.57 -24.31
C GLU A 568 32.78 -34.94 -25.06
N ASP A 569 33.21 -35.56 -26.17
CA ASP A 569 34.26 -35.03 -27.04
C ASP A 569 33.80 -33.75 -27.75
N ALA A 570 32.56 -33.70 -28.26
CA ALA A 570 31.99 -32.49 -28.87
C ALA A 570 31.84 -31.32 -27.87
N ILE A 571 31.51 -31.61 -26.61
CA ILE A 571 31.45 -30.61 -25.53
C ILE A 571 32.87 -30.15 -25.14
N SER A 572 33.87 -31.02 -25.26
CA SER A 572 35.27 -30.66 -24.99
C SER A 572 35.91 -29.80 -26.08
N ASP A 573 35.42 -29.90 -27.33
CA ASP A 573 35.89 -29.11 -28.47
C ASP A 573 35.23 -27.71 -28.54
N GLU A 574 34.14 -27.44 -27.81
CA GLU A 574 33.37 -26.18 -27.84
C GLU A 574 33.58 -25.23 -26.63
N SER A 575 34.75 -25.23 -25.97
CA SER A 575 35.09 -24.15 -25.01
C SER A 575 36.53 -23.61 -25.20
N PRO A 576 36.76 -22.31 -25.02
CA PRO A 576 37.45 -21.48 -26.03
C PRO A 576 38.95 -21.32 -25.82
N SER A 577 39.69 -21.41 -26.92
CA SER A 577 41.00 -20.78 -27.07
C SER A 577 40.85 -19.26 -27.19
N GLU A 578 40.75 -18.56 -26.06
CA GLU A 578 41.06 -17.13 -25.97
C GLU A 578 41.29 -16.74 -24.50
N ILE A 579 42.52 -16.27 -24.21
CA ILE A 579 42.99 -15.38 -23.14
C ILE A 579 44.39 -15.81 -22.62
N LEU A 580 45.37 -14.94 -22.92
CA LEU A 580 46.74 -14.75 -22.38
C LEU A 580 47.94 -15.33 -23.17
N GLU A 581 48.55 -14.49 -24.01
CA GLU A 581 50.00 -14.26 -23.96
C GLU A 581 50.31 -12.78 -24.34
N GLU A 582 50.41 -11.92 -23.31
CA GLU A 582 51.34 -10.77 -23.34
C GLU A 582 52.69 -11.31 -22.84
N THR A 583 53.70 -11.37 -23.71
CA THR A 583 55.10 -10.94 -23.44
C THR A 583 55.93 -11.00 -24.72
N GLU A 584 56.12 -9.85 -25.38
CA GLU A 584 57.45 -9.26 -25.66
C GLU A 584 57.32 -7.80 -26.14
#